data_AF-A0A1A0I8Y8-F1
#
_entry.id   AF-A0A1A0I8Y8-F1
#
_cell.length_a   1.000
_cell.length_b   1.000
_cell.length_c   1.000
_cell.angle_alpha   90.00
_cell.angle_beta   90.00
_cell.angle_gamma   90.00
#
_symmetry.space_group_name_H-M   'P 1'
#
loop_
_entity.id
_entity.type
_entity.pdbx_description
1 polymer ?
#
loop_
_entity_poly.entity_id
_entity_poly.type
_entity_poly.pdbx_seq_one_letter_code
_entity_poly.pdbx_strand_id
1 'polypeptide(L)'
;MVGMTAAAPTADLPASRWSGRLAALSRAGVPDDDPRQVRAREALAFHRCLRVIDAERDQLAPADAAALADSLGDGATTMRT
;
A
#
# COMPACT_ATOMS: atom_id res chain seq x y z
N MET A 1 -21.17 -7.51 12.12
CA MET A 1 -20.94 -6.09 11.80
C MET A 1 -19.67 -6.02 10.97
N VAL A 2 -19.79 -5.87 9.65
CA VAL A 2 -18.62 -5.66 8.78
C VAL A 2 -18.16 -4.24 9.04
N GLY A 3 -17.01 -4.10 9.73
CA GLY A 3 -16.42 -2.81 10.03
C GLY A 3 -16.16 -2.07 8.72
N MET A 4 -16.66 -0.84 8.66
CA MET A 4 -16.31 0.12 7.63
C MET A 4 -14.79 0.20 7.58
N THR A 5 -14.16 -0.38 6.54
CA THR A 5 -12.72 -0.27 6.33
C THR A 5 -12.41 1.20 6.19
N ALA A 6 -11.84 1.81 7.24
CA ALA A 6 -11.33 3.16 7.15
C ALA A 6 -10.44 3.23 5.92
N ALA A 7 -10.72 4.17 5.01
CA ALA A 7 -9.93 4.32 3.80
C ALA A 7 -8.46 4.48 4.19
N ALA A 8 -7.60 3.59 3.69
CA ALA A 8 -6.18 3.68 3.98
C ALA A 8 -5.70 5.08 3.57
N PRO A 9 -4.91 5.77 4.41
CA PRO A 9 -4.60 7.20 4.22
C PRO A 9 -3.84 7.49 2.91
N THR A 10 -3.22 6.47 2.32
CA THR A 10 -2.50 6.53 1.04
C THR A 10 -3.33 6.06 -0.16
N ALA A 11 -4.54 5.55 0.05
CA ALA A 11 -5.42 5.01 -0.98
C ALA A 11 -6.49 6.01 -1.47
N ASP A 12 -6.28 7.31 -1.23
CA ASP A 12 -7.22 8.38 -1.62
C ASP A 12 -7.39 8.53 -3.14
N LEU A 13 -6.48 7.96 -3.93
CA LEU A 13 -6.55 7.91 -5.39
C LEU A 13 -6.35 6.47 -5.90
N PRO A 14 -6.90 6.13 -7.08
CA PRO A 14 -6.65 4.84 -7.71
C PRO A 14 -5.19 4.69 -8.13
N ALA A 15 -4.70 3.44 -8.20
CA ALA A 15 -3.31 3.12 -8.49
C ALA A 15 -2.78 3.77 -9.78
N SER A 16 -3.60 3.86 -10.83
CA SER A 16 -3.22 4.51 -12.09
C SER A 16 -2.90 6.00 -11.94
N ARG A 17 -3.65 6.71 -11.08
CA ARG A 17 -3.40 8.12 -10.78
C ARG A 17 -2.12 8.31 -10.00
N TRP A 18 -1.85 7.44 -9.02
CA TRP A 18 -0.58 7.45 -8.29
C TRP A 18 0.62 7.14 -9.17
N SER A 19 0.49 6.16 -10.08
CA SER A 19 1.53 5.84 -11.06
C SER A 19 1.84 7.03 -11.98
N GLY A 20 0.81 7.68 -12.52
CA GLY A 20 0.98 8.89 -13.33
C GLY A 20 1.64 10.03 -12.54
N ARG A 21 1.27 10.21 -11.27
CA ARG A 21 1.86 11.23 -10.40
C ARG A 21 3.33 10.96 -10.11
N LEU A 22 3.69 9.71 -9.78
CA LEU A 22 5.09 9.32 -9.57
C LEU A 22 5.92 9.59 -10.82
N ALA A 23 5.44 9.16 -12.00
CA ALA A 23 6.14 9.39 -13.26
C ALA A 23 6.30 10.88 -13.58
N ALA A 24 5.32 11.72 -13.28
CA ALA A 24 5.42 13.17 -13.43
C ALA A 24 6.48 13.79 -12.51
N LEU A 25 6.52 13.36 -11.23
CA LEU A 25 7.53 13.82 -10.27
C LEU A 25 8.94 13.42 -10.68
N SER A 26 9.14 12.17 -11.09
CA SER A 26 10.44 11.68 -11.56
C SER A 26 10.91 12.43 -12.81
N ARG A 27 10.03 12.69 -13.77
CA ARG A 27 10.37 13.49 -14.97
C ARG A 27 10.73 14.94 -14.65
N ALA A 28 10.13 15.51 -13.61
CA ALA A 28 10.46 16.84 -13.13
C ALA A 28 11.76 16.88 -12.31
N GLY A 29 12.45 15.75 -12.13
CA GLY A 29 13.70 15.67 -11.36
C GLY A 29 13.49 15.87 -9.86
N VAL A 30 12.28 15.64 -9.35
CA VAL A 30 11.99 15.74 -7.91
C VAL A 30 12.81 14.66 -7.18
N PRO A 31 13.54 14.99 -6.10
CA PRO A 31 14.29 14.01 -5.32
C PRO A 31 13.45 12.86 -4.79
N ASP A 32 14.07 11.70 -4.58
CA ASP A 32 13.37 10.50 -4.14
C ASP A 32 12.85 10.56 -2.70
N ASP A 33 13.47 11.40 -1.87
CA ASP A 33 13.09 11.70 -0.50
C ASP A 33 12.06 12.84 -0.40
N ASP A 34 11.68 13.50 -1.52
CA ASP A 34 10.60 14.47 -1.51
C ASP A 34 9.32 13.80 -0.98
N PRO A 35 8.60 14.41 -0.03
CA PRO A 35 7.40 13.83 0.57
C PRO A 35 6.34 13.39 -0.46
N ARG A 36 6.28 14.04 -1.62
CA ARG A 36 5.36 13.67 -2.72
C ARG A 36 5.78 12.39 -3.43
N GLN A 37 7.08 12.14 -3.58
CA GLN A 37 7.62 10.90 -4.12
C GLN A 37 7.41 9.74 -3.14
N VAL A 38 7.75 9.96 -1.87
CA VAL A 38 7.53 8.98 -0.79
C VAL A 38 6.06 8.57 -0.73
N ARG A 39 5.15 9.55 -0.64
CA ARG A 39 3.70 9.27 -0.57
C ARG A 39 3.20 8.50 -1.79
N ALA A 40 3.66 8.85 -3.00
CA ALA A 40 3.25 8.14 -4.20
C ALA A 40 3.73 6.67 -4.21
N ARG A 41 4.94 6.41 -3.70
CA ARG A 41 5.47 5.04 -3.57
C ARG A 41 4.75 4.24 -2.50
N GLU A 42 4.47 4.83 -1.34
CA GLU A 42 3.69 4.20 -0.26
C GLU A 42 2.28 3.82 -0.75
N ALA A 43 1.60 4.73 -1.46
CA ALA A 43 0.31 4.46 -2.05
C ALA A 43 0.35 3.30 -3.06
N LEU A 44 1.36 3.26 -3.93
CA LEU A 44 1.53 2.17 -4.88
C LEU A 44 1.89 0.85 -4.20
N ALA A 45 2.65 0.88 -3.09
CA ALA A 45 2.92 -0.30 -2.28
C ALA A 45 1.63 -0.87 -1.68
N PHE A 46 0.79 -0.01 -1.10
CA PHE A 46 -0.53 -0.40 -0.60
C PHE A 46 -1.38 -1.07 -1.69
N HIS A 47 -1.49 -0.46 -2.88
CA HIS A 47 -2.26 -1.02 -4.00
C HIS A 47 -1.71 -2.36 -4.51
N ARG A 48 -0.39 -2.59 -4.43
CA ARG A 48 0.21 -3.90 -4.75
C ARG A 48 -0.19 -4.96 -3.74
N CYS A 49 -0.11 -4.66 -2.44
CA CYS A 49 -0.52 -5.59 -1.38
C CYS A 49 -2.01 -5.90 -1.47
N LEU A 50 -2.86 -4.89 -1.67
CA LEU A 50 -4.30 -5.06 -1.78
C LEU A 50 -4.66 -6.01 -2.93
N ARG A 51 -4.00 -5.89 -4.08
CA ARG A 51 -4.22 -6.80 -5.22
C ARG A 51 -3.91 -8.26 -4.90
N VAL A 52 -2.83 -8.51 -4.16
CA VAL A 52 -2.45 -9.87 -3.73
C VAL A 52 -3.49 -10.41 -2.75
N ILE A 53 -3.90 -9.59 -1.77
CA ILE A 53 -4.94 -9.95 -0.82
C ILE A 53 -6.24 -10.29 -1.56
N ASP A 54 -6.69 -9.44 -2.48
CA ASP A 54 -7.92 -9.65 -3.24
C ASP A 54 -7.89 -10.93 -4.07
N ALA A 55 -6.73 -11.30 -4.63
CA ALA A 55 -6.56 -12.52 -5.42
C ALA A 55 -6.59 -13.80 -4.57
N GLU A 56 -6.14 -13.73 -3.31
CA GLU A 56 -5.99 -14.90 -2.43
C GLU A 56 -7.06 -14.99 -1.35
N ARG A 57 -7.93 -13.98 -1.21
CA ARG A 57 -8.86 -13.85 -0.06
C ARG A 57 -9.74 -15.08 0.17
N ASP A 58 -10.16 -15.75 -0.91
CA ASP A 58 -11.06 -16.91 -0.84
C ASP A 58 -10.28 -18.24 -0.77
N GLN A 59 -8.95 -18.19 -0.89
CA GLN A 59 -8.04 -19.34 -0.79
C GLN A 59 -7.32 -19.40 0.56
N LEU A 60 -7.27 -18.28 1.28
CA LEU A 60 -6.58 -18.18 2.57
C LEU A 60 -7.29 -19.01 3.65
N ALA A 61 -6.55 -19.95 4.25
CA ALA A 61 -7.04 -20.69 5.40
C ALA A 61 -7.31 -19.73 6.57
N PRO A 62 -8.50 -19.76 7.22
CA PRO A 62 -8.82 -18.85 8.32
C PRO A 62 -7.84 -18.92 9.50
N ALA A 63 -7.19 -20.08 9.70
CA ALA A 63 -6.20 -20.27 10.76
C ALA A 63 -4.92 -19.45 10.56
N ASP A 64 -4.57 -19.09 9.33
CA ASP A 64 -3.32 -18.40 8.99
C ASP A 64 -3.47 -16.88 8.93
N ALA A 65 -4.70 -16.37 8.94
CA ALA A 65 -5.00 -14.95 8.75
C ALA A 65 -4.35 -14.04 9.82
N ALA A 66 -4.29 -14.50 11.07
CA ALA A 66 -3.67 -13.76 12.16
C ALA A 66 -2.15 -13.61 11.97
N ALA A 67 -1.46 -14.71 11.66
CA ALA A 67 -0.02 -14.70 11.43
C ALA A 67 0.38 -13.82 10.23
N LEU A 68 -0.44 -13.79 9.18
CA LEU A 68 -0.24 -12.90 8.03
C LEU A 68 -0.42 -11.43 8.40
N ALA A 69 -1.42 -11.11 9.22
CA ALA A 69 -1.64 -9.75 9.71
C ALA A 69 -0.47 -9.25 10.58
N ASP A 70 0.03 -10.11 11.48
CA ASP A 70 1.19 -9.80 12.33
C ASP A 70 2.45 -9.55 11.48
N SER A 71 2.73 -10.44 10.51
CA SER A 71 3.87 -10.29 9.60
C SER A 71 3.82 -8.98 8.81
N LEU A 72 2.62 -8.55 8.39
CA LEU A 72 2.44 -7.29 7.67
C LEU A 72 2.67 -6.09 8.60
N GLY A 73 2.22 -6.18 9.86
CA GLY A 73 2.42 -5.15 10.88
C GLY A 73 3.90 -4.95 11.24
N ASP A 74 4.63 -6.05 11.45
CA ASP A 74 6.07 -6.03 11.72
C ASP A 74 6.83 -5.43 10.54
N GLY A 75 6.57 -5.90 9.32
CA GLY A 75 7.21 -5.39 8.11
C GLY A 75 6.97 -3.89 7.89
N ALA A 76 5.75 -3.40 8.09
CA ALA A 76 5.42 -1.98 7.95
C ALA A 76 6.13 -1.09 9.00
N THR A 77 6.46 -1.67 10.16
CA THR A 77 7.17 -0.97 11.23
C THR A 77 8.67 -0.95 10.97
N THR A 78 9.25 -2.07 10.53
CA THR A 78 10.68 -2.18 10.17
C THR A 78 11.05 -1.32 8.96
N MET A 79 10.16 -1.13 7.98
CA MET A 79 10.44 -0.26 6.83
C MET A 79 10.50 1.24 7.15
N ARG A 80 10.11 1.65 8.37
CA ARG A 80 10.01 3.06 8.78
C ARG A 80 11.17 3.51 9.69
N THR A 81 12.07 2.61 10.07
CA THR A 81 13.31 2.85 10.84
C THR A 81 14.54 2.89 9.94
#